data_AF-X0WQ71-F1
#
_entry.id   AF-X0WQ71-F1
#
_cell.length_a   1.000
_cell.length_b   1.000
_cell.length_c   1.000
_cell.angle_alpha   90.00
_cell.angle_beta   90.00
_cell.angle_gamma   90.00
#
_symmetry.space_group_name_H-M   'P 1'
#
loop_
_entity.id
_entity.type
_entity.pdbx_description
1 polymer ?
#
loop_
_entity_poly.entity_id
_entity_poly.type
_entity_poly.pdbx_seq_one_letter_code
_entity_poly.pdbx_strand_id
1 'polypeptide(L)'
;LKLIGGKPKNVKRILISETMRLETEGYSEASGIWEENNQRIIIKRTQLKSLKDYAGTFLHEIAHARSGESDVSKEFENELTLLLGIISTKGLD
;
A
#
# COMPACT_ATOMS: atom_id res chain seq x y z
N LEU A 1 -5.96 4.45 8.30
CA LEU A 1 -5.08 5.65 8.36
C LEU A 1 -4.78 6.11 9.78
N LYS A 2 -5.76 6.32 10.68
CA LYS A 2 -5.48 6.70 12.08
C LYS A 2 -4.54 5.72 12.81
N LEU A 3 -4.64 4.43 12.47
CA LEU A 3 -3.76 3.39 13.01
C LEU A 3 -2.28 3.66 12.69
N ILE A 4 -1.95 4.04 11.46
CA ILE A 4 -0.56 4.27 11.04
C ILE A 4 -0.06 5.71 11.27
N GLY A 5 -0.71 6.50 12.14
CA GLY A 5 -0.32 7.89 12.42
C GLY A 5 -0.86 8.92 11.41
N GLY A 6 -1.77 8.51 10.52
CA GLY A 6 -2.40 9.38 9.53
C GLY A 6 -2.06 9.00 8.09
N LYS A 7 -2.50 9.83 7.14
CA LYS A 7 -2.15 9.67 5.72
C LYS A 7 -0.79 10.32 5.47
N PRO A 8 0.19 9.64 4.83
CA PRO A 8 1.41 10.28 4.38
C PRO A 8 1.11 11.56 3.58
N LYS A 9 1.92 12.61 3.76
CA LYS A 9 1.66 13.94 3.17
C LYS A 9 1.74 13.94 1.64
N ASN A 10 2.56 13.06 1.09
CA ASN A 10 2.74 12.83 -0.33
C ASN A 10 1.60 12.02 -0.95
N VAL A 11 0.79 11.27 -0.20
CA VAL A 11 -0.40 10.60 -0.76
C VAL A 11 -1.55 11.60 -0.87
N LYS A 12 -1.86 12.12 -2.06
CA LYS A 12 -2.96 13.08 -2.27
C LYS A 12 -4.30 12.42 -2.55
N ARG A 13 -4.31 11.28 -3.24
CA ARG A 13 -5.54 10.56 -3.62
C ARG A 13 -5.40 9.06 -3.40
N ILE A 14 -6.52 8.43 -3.09
CA ILE A 14 -6.67 6.97 -3.04
C ILE A 14 -7.80 6.64 -3.99
N LEU A 15 -7.53 5.84 -5.02
CA LEU A 15 -8.45 5.52 -6.10
C LEU A 15 -8.68 4.01 -6.15
N ILE A 16 -9.86 3.62 -6.64
CA ILE A 16 -10.19 2.23 -6.97
C ILE A 16 -10.26 2.11 -8.49
N SER A 17 -9.60 1.09 -9.04
CA SER A 17 -9.61 0.82 -10.49
C SER A 17 -10.22 -0.54 -10.81
N GLU A 18 -10.97 -0.65 -11.90
CA GLU A 18 -11.45 -1.94 -12.42
C GLU A 18 -10.32 -2.74 -13.08
N THR A 19 -9.37 -2.04 -13.69
CA THR A 19 -8.29 -2.60 -14.51
C THR A 19 -6.94 -2.04 -14.07
N MET A 20 -5.90 -2.88 -14.06
CA MET A 20 -4.55 -2.46 -13.72
C MET A 20 -3.59 -2.78 -14.88
N ARG A 21 -2.44 -2.10 -14.91
CA ARG A 21 -1.35 -2.48 -15.82
C ARG A 21 -0.73 -3.79 -15.34
N LEU A 22 -0.21 -4.57 -16.28
CA LEU A 22 0.60 -5.75 -15.97
C LEU A 22 1.88 -5.31 -15.26
N GLU A 23 2.29 -6.06 -14.24
CA GLU A 23 3.57 -5.84 -13.57
C GLU A 23 4.73 -6.20 -14.52
N THR A 24 5.84 -5.47 -14.41
CA THR A 24 7.00 -5.64 -15.30
C THR A 24 7.69 -7.00 -15.11
N GLU A 25 7.52 -7.62 -13.95
CA GLU A 25 8.19 -8.89 -13.57
C GLU A 25 7.23 -10.09 -13.47
N GLY A 26 5.93 -9.89 -13.68
CA GLY A 26 4.92 -10.93 -13.56
C GLY A 26 3.77 -10.73 -14.54
N TYR A 27 3.33 -11.82 -15.19
CA TYR A 27 2.14 -11.85 -16.05
C TYR A 27 0.82 -11.68 -15.27
N SER A 28 0.84 -10.98 -14.13
CA SER A 28 -0.29 -10.67 -13.28
C SER A 28 -0.48 -9.15 -13.19
N GLU A 29 -1.73 -8.72 -13.22
CA GLU A 29 -2.08 -7.34 -12.89
C GLU A 29 -1.74 -7.03 -11.43
N ALA A 30 -1.14 -5.85 -11.20
CA ALA A 30 -0.85 -5.39 -9.85
C ALA A 30 -2.12 -5.29 -9.00
N SER A 31 -2.04 -5.70 -7.74
CA SER A 31 -3.17 -5.58 -6.80
C SER A 31 -3.38 -4.15 -6.32
N GLY A 32 -2.30 -3.38 -6.25
CA GLY A 32 -2.26 -1.95 -5.97
C GLY A 32 -1.04 -1.31 -6.64
N ILE A 33 -0.98 0.02 -6.64
CA ILE A 33 0.22 0.77 -7.01
C ILE A 33 0.25 2.14 -6.31
N TRP A 34 1.41 2.47 -5.77
CA TRP A 34 1.82 3.82 -5.42
C TRP A 34 2.41 4.50 -6.66
N GLU A 35 1.72 5.50 -7.19
CA GLU A 35 2.19 6.30 -8.32
C GLU A 35 2.75 7.63 -7.82
N GLU A 36 4.06 7.66 -7.60
CA GLU A 36 4.78 8.80 -7.00
C GLU A 36 4.52 10.12 -7.75
N ASN A 37 4.64 10.11 -9.08
CA ASN A 37 4.50 11.30 -9.93
C ASN A 37 3.15 12.00 -9.76
N ASN A 38 2.06 11.24 -9.64
CA ASN A 38 0.71 11.78 -9.46
C ASN A 38 0.26 11.77 -8.00
N GLN A 39 1.16 11.37 -7.09
CA GLN A 39 0.94 11.33 -5.67
C GLN A 39 -0.34 10.60 -5.28
N ARG A 40 -0.57 9.42 -5.86
CA ARG A 40 -1.81 8.66 -5.63
C ARG A 40 -1.57 7.17 -5.45
N ILE A 41 -2.38 6.57 -4.59
CA ILE A 41 -2.51 5.12 -4.47
C ILE A 41 -3.70 4.67 -5.32
N ILE A 42 -3.52 3.61 -6.11
CA ILE A 42 -4.58 2.99 -6.89
C ILE A 42 -4.69 1.53 -6.45
N ILE A 43 -5.89 1.08 -6.10
CA ILE A 43 -6.14 -0.30 -5.67
C ILE A 43 -7.09 -0.96 -6.66
N LYS A 44 -6.79 -2.20 -7.07
CA LYS A 44 -7.69 -2.98 -7.92
C LYS A 44 -8.98 -3.29 -7.18
N ARG A 45 -10.14 -3.10 -7.82
CA ARG A 45 -11.46 -3.33 -7.22
C ARG A 45 -11.60 -4.72 -6.62
N THR A 46 -10.93 -5.72 -7.20
CA THR A 46 -10.96 -7.10 -6.68
C THR A 46 -10.43 -7.23 -5.25
N GLN A 47 -9.61 -6.29 -4.75
CA GLN A 47 -9.17 -6.26 -3.35
C GLN A 47 -10.26 -5.81 -2.38
N LEU A 48 -11.38 -5.25 -2.87
CA LEU A 48 -12.53 -4.90 -2.04
C LEU A 48 -13.39 -6.11 -1.64
N LYS A 49 -13.01 -7.33 -2.07
CA LYS A 49 -13.69 -8.58 -1.71
C LYS A 49 -13.65 -8.86 -0.21
N SER A 50 -12.60 -8.43 0.47
CA SER A 50 -12.54 -8.48 1.93
C SER A 50 -11.78 -7.28 2.49
N LEU A 51 -12.09 -6.92 3.74
CA LEU A 51 -11.35 -5.88 4.44
C LEU A 51 -9.87 -6.26 4.60
N LYS A 52 -9.58 -7.56 4.78
CA LYS A 52 -8.21 -8.07 4.89
C LYS A 52 -7.41 -7.82 3.62
N ASP A 53 -7.98 -8.14 2.46
CA ASP A 53 -7.31 -7.98 1.16
C ASP A 53 -7.06 -6.49 0.87
N TYR A 54 -8.09 -5.66 1.00
CA TYR A 54 -7.97 -4.22 0.84
C TYR A 54 -6.94 -3.62 1.80
N ALA A 55 -6.99 -3.99 3.10
CA ALA A 55 -6.08 -3.44 4.09
C ALA A 55 -4.63 -3.88 3.81
N GLY A 56 -4.41 -5.14 3.45
CA GLY A 56 -3.09 -5.66 3.09
C GLY A 56 -2.50 -4.91 1.92
N THR A 57 -3.21 -4.83 0.79
CA THR A 57 -2.77 -4.07 -0.39
C THR A 57 -2.57 -2.59 -0.06
N PHE A 58 -3.50 -1.96 0.65
CA PHE A 58 -3.40 -0.54 0.95
C PHE A 58 -2.18 -0.23 1.83
N LEU A 59 -1.86 -1.08 2.81
CA LEU A 59 -0.70 -0.89 3.68
C LEU A 59 0.62 -1.12 2.95
N HIS A 60 0.65 -2.05 1.99
CA HIS A 60 1.76 -2.25 1.07
C HIS A 60 2.06 -0.97 0.28
N GLU A 61 1.05 -0.37 -0.35
CA GLU A 61 1.23 0.88 -1.10
C GLU A 61 1.60 2.08 -0.21
N ILE A 62 1.16 2.07 1.05
CA ILE A 62 1.61 3.05 2.04
C ILE A 62 3.09 2.86 2.37
N ALA A 63 3.59 1.63 2.43
CA ALA A 63 5.01 1.37 2.66
C ALA A 63 5.84 1.98 1.53
N HIS A 64 5.48 1.75 0.26
CA HIS A 64 6.13 2.42 -0.88
C HIS A 64 6.08 3.94 -0.77
N ALA A 65 4.92 4.50 -0.41
CA ALA A 65 4.78 5.94 -0.25
C ALA A 65 5.60 6.51 0.91
N ARG A 66 5.91 5.73 1.94
CA ARG A 66 6.69 6.17 3.11
C ARG A 66 8.20 6.01 2.90
N SER A 67 8.63 4.90 2.31
CA SER A 67 10.04 4.58 2.10
C SER A 67 10.59 5.19 0.81
N GLY A 68 9.78 5.29 -0.25
CA GLY A 68 10.26 5.62 -1.61
C GLY A 68 10.95 4.44 -2.30
N GLU A 69 10.81 3.24 -1.77
CA GLU A 69 11.58 2.06 -2.16
C GLU A 69 10.73 1.04 -2.94
N SER A 70 11.38 0.25 -3.79
CA SER A 70 10.75 -0.86 -4.51
C SER A 70 10.55 -2.09 -3.61
N ASP A 71 9.73 -3.03 -4.07
CA ASP A 71 9.57 -4.33 -3.42
C ASP A 71 10.92 -5.03 -3.21
N VAL A 72 10.98 -5.88 -2.17
CA VAL A 72 12.13 -6.74 -1.84
C VAL A 72 13.41 -5.96 -1.46
N SER A 73 13.37 -4.62 -1.40
CA SER A 73 14.48 -3.84 -0.83
C SER A 73 14.48 -3.97 0.70
N LYS A 74 15.68 -3.90 1.30
CA LYS A 74 15.84 -3.98 2.77
C LYS A 74 15.06 -2.85 3.46
N GLU A 75 15.10 -1.66 2.87
CA GLU A 75 14.45 -0.46 3.36
C GLU A 75 12.93 -0.58 3.29
N PHE A 76 12.40 -1.22 2.24
CA PHE A 76 10.98 -1.54 2.12
C PHE A 76 10.52 -2.54 3.20
N GLU A 77 11.26 -3.64 3.39
CA GLU A 77 10.96 -4.64 4.43
C GLU A 77 11.00 -4.06 5.86
N ASN A 78 11.93 -3.13 6.12
CA ASN A 78 11.99 -2.40 7.38
C ASN A 78 10.73 -1.54 7.61
N GLU A 79 10.25 -0.86 6.56
CA GLU A 79 9.05 -0.02 6.63
C GLU A 79 7.78 -0.88 6.83
N LEU A 80 7.67 -2.04 6.17
CA LEU A 80 6.61 -3.01 6.46
C LEU A 80 6.66 -3.51 7.90
N THR A 81 7.85 -3.85 8.41
CA THR A 81 8.04 -4.29 9.80
C THR A 81 7.59 -3.22 10.80
N LEU A 82 7.90 -1.95 10.53
CA LEU A 82 7.44 -0.82 11.33
C LEU A 82 5.90 -0.68 11.29
N LEU A 83 5.29 -0.78 10.11
CA LEU A 83 3.83 -0.71 9.95
C LEU A 83 3.12 -1.84 10.71
N LEU A 84 3.65 -3.07 10.65
CA LEU A 84 3.14 -4.21 11.42
C LEU A 84 3.17 -3.93 12.92
N GLY A 85 4.27 -3.40 13.44
CA GLY A 85 4.38 -3.02 14.84
C GLY A 85 3.32 -1.99 15.25
N ILE A 86 3.18 -0.90 14.47
CA ILE A 86 2.22 0.17 14.76
C ILE A 86 0.77 -0.34 14.75
N ILE A 87 0.41 -1.17 13.77
CA ILE A 87 -0.96 -1.68 13.62
C ILE A 87 -1.26 -2.71 14.70
N SER A 88 -0.29 -3.58 15.03
CA SER A 88 -0.47 -4.58 16.08
C SER A 88 -0.70 -3.92 17.43
N THR A 89 0.10 -2.91 17.80
CA THR A 89 -0.09 -2.18 19.06
C THR A 89 -1.48 -1.54 19.14
N LYS A 90 -1.91 -0.84 18.09
CA LYS A 90 -3.22 -0.16 18.09
C LYS A 90 -4.43 -1.06 17.87
N GLY A 91 -4.21 -2.29 17.39
CA GLY A 91 -5.27 -3.28 17.24
C GLY A 91 -5.51 -4.09 18.53
N LEU A 92 -4.58 -4.03 19.48
CA LEU A 92 -4.68 -4.64 20.80
C LEU A 92 -5.24 -3.67 21.86
N ASP A 93 -5.22 -2.37 21.57
CA ASP A 93 -5.87 -1.29 22.34
C ASP A 93 -7.37 -1.18 21.98
#